data_AF-A0A2P0QL06-F1
#
_entry.id   AF-A0A2P0QL06-F1
#
_cell.length_a   1.000
_cell.length_b   1.000
_cell.length_c   1.000
_cell.angle_alpha   90.00
_cell.angle_beta   90.00
_cell.angle_gamma   90.00
#
_symmetry.space_group_name_H-M   'P 1'
#
loop_
_entity.id
_entity.type
_entity.pdbx_description
1 polymer ?
#
loop_
_entity_poly.entity_id
_entity_poly.type
_entity_poly.pdbx_seq_one_letter_code
_entity_poly.pdbx_strand_id
1 'polypeptide(L)'
;PHFIFTLLDPEVTKKLIIVDCADFGAEPGSITRLRVEDLPPGSYRDAHSWDIAEPLQRIKDRIEITVIGCQPKRVTDPEMEIGLSDEVLMAIPKTVRIVLEIIGVDYGTIIKCLQEERQRGTAKSCGSTESS
;
A
#
# COMPACT_ATOMS: atom_id res chain seq x y z
N PRO A 1 20.74 -13.45 4.63
CA PRO A 1 19.42 -12.88 4.24
C PRO A 1 19.56 -11.39 3.92
N HIS A 2 19.21 -10.98 2.71
CA HIS A 2 19.12 -9.55 2.35
C HIS A 2 17.71 -9.09 2.69
N PHE A 3 17.57 -8.20 3.67
CA PHE A 3 16.28 -7.63 4.06
C PHE A 3 15.96 -6.48 3.12
N ILE A 4 14.71 -6.34 2.66
CA ILE A 4 14.34 -5.25 1.75
C ILE A 4 14.67 -3.87 2.36
N PHE A 5 14.60 -3.74 3.69
CA PHE A 5 14.96 -2.53 4.42
C PHE A 5 16.45 -2.20 4.39
N THR A 6 17.33 -3.18 4.14
CA THR A 6 18.77 -2.93 3.96
C THR A 6 19.11 -2.28 2.62
N LEU A 7 18.14 -2.23 1.69
CA LEU A 7 18.29 -1.49 0.42
C LEU A 7 17.99 0.00 0.57
N LEU A 8 17.40 0.42 1.70
CA LEU A 8 17.07 1.82 1.95
C LEU A 8 18.34 2.55 2.40
N ASP A 9 18.75 3.54 1.62
CA ASP A 9 19.77 4.51 2.05
C ASP A 9 19.06 5.66 2.79
N PRO A 10 19.27 5.80 4.11
CA PRO A 10 18.60 6.84 4.89
C PRO A 10 19.06 8.26 4.55
N GLU A 11 20.17 8.44 3.84
CA GLU A 11 20.64 9.77 3.42
C GLU A 11 19.78 10.36 2.28
N VAL A 12 19.19 9.50 1.44
CA VAL A 12 18.34 9.92 0.31
C VAL A 12 16.86 9.57 0.51
N THR A 13 16.57 8.58 1.34
CA THR A 13 15.20 8.10 1.59
C THR A 13 14.56 8.89 2.72
N LYS A 14 13.65 9.80 2.38
CA LYS A 14 12.97 10.64 3.39
C LYS A 14 11.77 9.98 4.04
N LYS A 15 11.05 9.14 3.29
CA LYS A 15 9.77 8.55 3.71
C LYS A 15 9.64 7.11 3.22
N LEU A 16 9.15 6.23 4.08
CA LEU A 16 8.78 4.84 3.80
C LEU A 16 7.31 4.63 4.20
N ILE A 17 6.49 4.21 3.24
CA ILE A 17 5.08 3.88 3.47
C ILE A 17 4.92 2.38 3.23
N ILE A 18 4.53 1.64 4.26
CA ILE A 18 4.27 0.20 4.20
C ILE A 18 2.76 0.00 4.19
N VAL A 19 2.25 -0.82 3.27
CA VAL A 19 0.84 -1.17 3.17
C VAL A 19 0.74 -2.69 3.30
N ASP A 20 0.04 -3.16 4.33
CA ASP A 20 -0.07 -4.59 4.59
C ASP A 20 -1.35 -4.95 5.34
N CYS A 21 -1.67 -6.24 5.42
CA CYS A 21 -2.72 -6.73 6.30
C CYS A 21 -2.21 -6.79 7.75
N ALA A 22 -3.02 -6.34 8.69
CA ALA A 22 -2.73 -6.44 10.10
C ALA A 22 -4.01 -6.81 10.83
N ASP A 23 -3.95 -7.82 11.69
CA ASP A 23 -5.08 -8.15 12.56
C ASP A 23 -5.02 -7.29 13.82
N PHE A 24 -6.00 -6.39 13.96
CA PHE A 24 -6.17 -5.52 15.12
C PHE A 24 -7.59 -5.62 15.70
N GLY A 25 -8.31 -6.71 15.40
CA GLY A 25 -9.62 -7.02 15.98
C GLY A 25 -10.76 -6.09 15.53
N ALA A 26 -10.63 -5.39 14.41
CA ALA A 26 -11.69 -4.56 13.84
C ALA A 26 -12.54 -5.32 12.81
N GLU A 27 -13.50 -4.63 12.18
CA GLU A 27 -14.27 -5.17 11.06
C GLU A 27 -13.37 -5.35 9.82
N PRO A 28 -13.55 -6.43 9.02
CA PRO A 28 -12.78 -6.64 7.80
C PRO A 28 -12.79 -5.44 6.85
N GLY A 29 -11.63 -5.14 6.24
CA GLY A 29 -11.46 -3.97 5.38
C GLY A 29 -11.30 -2.64 6.14
N SER A 30 -11.36 -2.64 7.47
CA SER A 30 -10.98 -1.47 8.28
C SER A 30 -9.53 -1.11 8.04
N ILE A 31 -9.23 0.19 7.96
CA ILE A 31 -7.89 0.71 7.71
C ILE A 31 -7.43 1.48 8.94
N THR A 32 -6.21 1.21 9.39
CA THR A 32 -5.54 1.93 10.48
C THR A 32 -4.17 2.43 10.05
N ARG A 33 -3.70 3.50 10.69
CA ARG A 33 -2.31 3.97 10.58
C ARG A 33 -1.59 3.53 11.84
N LEU A 34 -0.50 2.79 11.68
CA LEU A 34 0.34 2.30 12.77
C LEU A 34 1.70 2.98 12.69
N ARG A 35 2.24 3.36 13.85
CA ARG A 35 3.66 3.69 13.97
C ARG A 35 4.45 2.40 14.17
N VAL A 36 5.76 2.48 14.00
CA VAL A 36 6.66 1.34 14.20
C VAL A 36 6.55 0.80 15.64
N GLU A 37 6.26 1.68 16.61
CA GLU A 37 6.06 1.33 18.02
C GLU A 37 4.71 0.66 18.31
N ASP A 38 3.72 0.89 17.45
CA ASP A 38 2.39 0.29 17.59
C ASP A 38 2.36 -1.14 17.00
N LEU A 39 3.46 -1.58 16.37
CA LEU A 39 3.60 -2.94 15.85
C LEU A 39 3.80 -3.92 17.02
N PRO A 40 2.88 -4.88 17.23
CA PRO A 40 2.95 -5.77 18.37
C PRO A 40 4.17 -6.70 18.29
N PRO A 41 4.94 -6.87 19.39
CA PRO A 41 6.13 -7.72 19.40
C PRO A 41 5.75 -9.19 19.17
N GLY A 42 6.35 -9.82 18.16
CA GLY A 42 6.14 -11.25 17.86
C GLY A 42 4.86 -11.60 17.09
N SER A 43 4.05 -10.62 16.67
CA SER A 43 2.83 -10.87 15.88
C SER A 43 2.89 -10.22 14.50
N TYR A 44 3.94 -10.58 13.78
CA TYR A 44 3.96 -10.62 12.32
C TYR A 44 4.45 -12.00 11.89
N ARG A 45 3.60 -13.01 12.12
CA ARG A 45 3.79 -14.36 11.58
C ARG A 45 3.34 -14.32 10.12
N ASP A 46 4.23 -13.84 9.27
CA ASP A 46 4.10 -14.04 7.83
C ASP A 46 4.19 -15.55 7.53
N ALA A 47 3.79 -15.99 6.34
CA ALA A 47 4.35 -17.22 5.77
C ALA A 47 5.89 -17.14 5.66
N HIS A 48 6.48 -15.94 5.88
CA HIS A 48 7.88 -15.69 6.18
C HIS A 48 8.06 -14.94 7.50
N SER A 49 7.42 -15.45 8.57
CA SER A 49 7.62 -15.11 9.98
C SER A 49 8.81 -14.19 10.28
N TRP A 50 8.68 -12.86 10.23
CA TRP A 50 9.77 -11.94 10.53
C TRP A 50 9.31 -10.76 11.39
N ASP A 51 10.10 -10.55 12.43
CA ASP A 51 10.17 -9.35 13.27
C ASP A 51 10.67 -8.16 12.43
N ILE A 52 9.82 -7.65 11.53
CA ILE A 52 10.10 -6.42 10.77
C ILE A 52 10.29 -5.21 11.69
N ALA A 53 9.85 -5.32 12.96
CA ALA A 53 10.03 -4.26 13.93
C ALA A 53 11.52 -3.98 14.16
N GLU A 54 12.39 -4.98 14.29
CA GLU A 54 13.81 -4.73 14.55
C GLU A 54 14.51 -3.92 13.43
N PRO A 55 14.44 -4.31 12.13
CA PRO A 55 14.99 -3.48 11.07
C PRO A 55 14.38 -2.09 11.00
N LEU A 56 13.05 -1.96 11.15
CA LEU A 56 12.37 -0.66 11.10
C LEU A 56 12.77 0.24 12.27
N GLN A 57 12.96 -0.31 13.47
CA GLN A 57 13.42 0.42 14.65
C GLN A 57 14.82 1.02 14.44
N ARG A 58 15.70 0.40 13.64
CA ARG A 58 17.04 0.92 13.36
C ARG A 58 17.05 2.13 12.43
N ILE A 59 16.00 2.30 11.62
CA ILE A 59 15.93 3.36 10.59
C ILE A 59 14.86 4.41 10.87
N LYS A 60 13.96 4.20 11.85
CA LYS A 60 12.85 5.11 12.15
C LYS A 60 13.25 6.54 12.51
N ASP A 61 14.45 6.74 13.05
CA ASP A 61 14.94 8.06 13.44
C ASP A 61 15.58 8.82 12.26
N ARG A 62 15.79 8.12 11.13
CA ARG A 62 16.42 8.68 9.91
C ARG A 62 15.44 8.77 8.74
N ILE A 63 14.40 7.95 8.73
CA ILE A 63 13.38 7.86 7.69
C ILE A 63 12.01 8.01 8.35
N GLU A 64 11.13 8.84 7.78
CA GLU A 64 9.73 8.91 8.22
C GLU A 64 9.00 7.62 7.80
N ILE A 65 8.63 6.77 8.77
CA ILE A 65 7.98 5.49 8.50
C ILE A 65 6.49 5.59 8.87
N THR A 66 5.63 5.21 7.94
CA THR A 66 4.19 5.05 8.16
C THR A 66 3.76 3.65 7.74
N VAL A 67 3.07 2.92 8.62
CA VAL A 67 2.44 1.64 8.28
C VAL A 67 0.94 1.84 8.14
N ILE A 68 0.37 1.36 7.05
CA ILE A 68 -1.07 1.34 6.80
C ILE A 68 -1.54 -0.10 6.86
N GLY A 69 -2.24 -0.44 7.94
CA GLY A 69 -2.78 -1.77 8.18
C GLY A 69 -4.21 -1.89 7.66
N CYS A 70 -4.51 -2.95 6.92
CA CYS A 70 -5.87 -3.35 6.54
C CYS A 70 -6.29 -4.58 7.35
N GLN A 71 -7.45 -4.54 8.01
CA GLN A 71 -7.99 -5.67 8.75
C GLN A 71 -8.37 -6.79 7.77
N PRO A 72 -7.76 -7.98 7.84
CA PRO A 72 -8.18 -9.11 7.01
C PRO A 72 -9.51 -9.67 7.50
N LYS A 73 -10.28 -10.27 6.58
CA LYS A 73 -11.44 -11.11 6.93
C LYS A 73 -11.01 -12.50 7.38
N ARG A 74 -10.07 -13.08 6.64
CA ARG A 74 -9.49 -14.40 6.86
C ARG A 74 -8.10 -14.42 6.24
N VAL A 75 -7.16 -15.03 6.93
CA VAL A 75 -5.88 -15.48 6.39
C VAL A 75 -5.91 -17.00 6.49
N THR A 76 -5.70 -17.71 5.38
CA THR A 76 -5.80 -19.17 5.36
C THR A 76 -4.42 -19.82 5.51
N ASP A 77 -4.34 -20.80 6.41
CA ASP A 77 -3.18 -21.64 6.70
C ASP A 77 -3.71 -22.97 7.29
N PRO A 78 -3.28 -24.16 6.83
CA PRO A 78 -2.22 -24.45 5.85
C PRO A 78 -2.67 -24.40 4.38
N GLU A 79 -3.97 -24.47 4.11
CA GLU A 79 -4.49 -24.44 2.74
C GLU A 79 -4.58 -22.99 2.24
N MET A 80 -3.67 -22.63 1.34
CA MET A 80 -3.64 -21.31 0.74
C MET A 80 -4.80 -21.14 -0.25
N GLU A 81 -5.61 -20.09 -0.04
CA GLU A 81 -6.61 -19.65 -1.01
C GLU A 81 -6.15 -18.37 -1.69
N ILE A 82 -6.25 -18.33 -3.02
CA ILE A 82 -5.91 -17.15 -3.81
C ILE A 82 -7.14 -16.27 -3.93
N GLY A 83 -7.06 -15.05 -3.38
CA GLY A 83 -8.09 -14.05 -3.55
C GLY A 83 -8.14 -13.06 -2.40
N LEU A 84 -8.96 -12.02 -2.58
CA LEU A 84 -9.31 -11.08 -1.53
C LEU A 84 -10.80 -11.24 -1.22
N SER A 85 -11.17 -11.13 0.05
CA SER A 85 -12.56 -10.92 0.41
C SER A 85 -13.06 -9.57 -0.11
N ASP A 86 -14.35 -9.46 -0.42
CA ASP A 86 -14.97 -8.22 -0.94
C ASP A 86 -14.66 -7.01 -0.04
N GLU A 87 -14.66 -7.18 1.28
CA GLU A 87 -14.39 -6.09 2.23
C GLU A 87 -12.97 -5.52 2.08
N VAL A 88 -11.98 -6.39 1.89
CA VAL A 88 -10.58 -6.00 1.67
C VAL A 88 -10.40 -5.41 0.28
N LEU A 89 -11.06 -5.97 -0.74
CA LEU A 89 -11.05 -5.44 -2.11
C LEU A 89 -11.61 -4.01 -2.14
N MET A 90 -12.70 -3.76 -1.42
CA MET A 90 -13.33 -2.43 -1.30
C MET A 90 -12.50 -1.44 -0.48
N ALA A 91 -11.57 -1.91 0.36
CA ALA A 91 -10.66 -1.05 1.11
C ALA A 91 -9.55 -0.44 0.23
N ILE A 92 -9.17 -1.10 -0.87
CA ILE A 92 -8.03 -0.67 -1.72
C ILE A 92 -8.13 0.79 -2.18
N PRO A 93 -9.26 1.28 -2.76
CA PRO A 93 -9.35 2.67 -3.19
C PRO A 93 -9.19 3.67 -2.04
N LYS A 94 -9.67 3.34 -0.84
CA LYS A 94 -9.52 4.17 0.36
C LYS A 94 -8.07 4.19 0.84
N THR A 95 -7.37 3.04 0.81
CA THR A 95 -5.93 2.96 1.11
C THR A 95 -5.10 3.81 0.15
N VAL A 96 -5.39 3.75 -1.16
CA VAL A 96 -4.71 4.58 -2.16
C VAL A 96 -4.91 6.08 -1.89
N ARG A 97 -6.11 6.50 -1.49
CA ARG A 97 -6.39 7.89 -1.05
C ARG A 97 -5.53 8.30 0.12
N ILE A 98 -5.42 7.45 1.13
CA ILE A 98 -4.58 7.71 2.32
C ILE A 98 -3.11 7.84 1.92
N VAL A 99 -2.59 6.97 1.05
CA VAL A 99 -1.20 7.05 0.58
C VAL A 99 -0.95 8.34 -0.19
N LEU A 100 -1.83 8.70 -1.13
CA LEU A 100 -1.72 9.93 -1.92
C LEU A 100 -1.77 11.19 -1.04
N GLU A 101 -2.62 11.19 -0.02
CA GLU A 101 -2.65 12.26 1.00
C GLU A 101 -1.32 12.35 1.76
N ILE A 102 -0.73 11.23 2.19
CA ILE A 102 0.55 11.19 2.93
C ILE A 102 1.72 11.74 2.11
N ILE A 103 1.73 11.50 0.79
CA ILE A 103 2.76 12.05 -0.11
C ILE A 103 2.45 13.49 -0.56
N GLY A 104 1.35 14.09 -0.08
CA GLY A 104 0.99 15.48 -0.36
C GLY A 104 0.40 15.71 -1.75
N VAL A 105 -0.14 14.66 -2.40
CA VAL A 105 -0.77 14.79 -3.71
C VAL A 105 -2.26 15.10 -3.54
N ASP A 106 -2.72 16.19 -4.15
CA ASP A 106 -4.15 16.50 -4.22
C ASP A 106 -4.85 15.52 -5.18
N TYR A 107 -5.75 14.71 -4.62
CA TYR A 107 -6.54 13.72 -5.33
C TYR A 107 -7.40 14.33 -6.45
N GLY A 108 -7.82 15.59 -6.29
CA GLY A 108 -8.55 16.33 -7.33
C GLY A 108 -7.72 16.56 -8.59
N THR A 109 -6.40 16.70 -8.44
CA THR A 109 -5.46 16.88 -9.56
C THR A 109 -5.23 15.55 -10.30
N ILE A 110 -5.12 14.43 -9.57
CA ILE A 110 -4.95 13.10 -10.20
C ILE A 110 -6.18 12.67 -11.01
N ILE A 111 -7.40 12.88 -10.50
CA ILE A 111 -8.63 12.55 -11.24
C ILE A 111 -8.67 13.32 -12.57
N LYS A 112 -8.32 14.61 -12.56
CA LYS A 112 -8.23 15.42 -13.77
C LYS A 112 -7.18 14.87 -14.74
N CYS A 113 -5.96 14.57 -14.28
CA CYS A 113 -4.93 13.99 -15.13
C CYS A 113 -5.35 12.65 -15.74
N LEU A 114 -5.94 11.74 -14.95
CA LEU A 114 -6.41 10.43 -15.45
C LEU A 114 -7.58 10.57 -16.44
N GLN A 115 -8.47 11.55 -16.25
CA GLN A 115 -9.53 11.87 -17.21
C GLN A 115 -8.97 12.46 -18.50
N GLU A 116 -8.00 13.37 -18.42
CA GLU A 116 -7.31 13.97 -19.56
C GLU A 116 -6.49 12.93 -20.36
N GLU A 117 -5.82 11.99 -19.69
CA GLU A 117 -5.11 10.89 -20.35
C GLU A 117 -6.07 9.92 -21.04
N ARG A 118 -7.21 9.60 -20.42
CA ARG A 118 -8.27 8.81 -21.08
C ARG A 118 -8.80 9.53 -22.32
N GLN A 119 -9.04 10.84 -22.25
CA GLN A 119 -9.49 11.64 -23.39
C GLN A 119 -8.45 11.68 -24.52
N ARG A 120 -7.16 11.83 -24.18
CA ARG A 120 -6.04 11.76 -25.14
C ARG A 120 -5.87 10.37 -25.77
N GLY A 121 -6.16 9.30 -25.03
CA GLY A 121 -6.17 7.92 -25.54
C GLY A 121 -7.25 7.68 -26.61
N THR A 122 -8.44 8.24 -26.44
CA THR A 122 -9.54 8.17 -27.42
C THR A 122 -9.33 9.02 -28.68
N ALA A 123 -8.55 10.10 -28.61
CA ALA A 123 -8.33 10.98 -29.76
C ALA A 123 -7.40 10.38 -30.85
N LYS A 124 -6.72 9.26 -30.57
CA LYS A 124 -5.77 8.63 -31.51
C LYS A 124 -6.36 7.50 -32.38
N SER A 125 -7.65 7.17 -32.29
CA SER A 125 -8.25 6.07 -33.08
C SER A 125 -9.19 6.52 -34.21
N CYS A 126 -9.23 7.79 -34.58
CA CYS A 126 -10.06 8.25 -35.70
C CYS A 126 -9.19 8.91 -36.77
N GLY A 127 -8.70 8.11 -37.72
CA GLY A 127 -7.87 8.64 -38.79
C GLY A 127 -7.35 7.62 -39.79
N SER A 128 -8.22 6.83 -40.42
CA SER A 128 -7.95 6.29 -41.77
C SER A 128 -9.15 5.54 -42.36
N THR A 129 -9.85 6.23 -43.27
CA THR A 129 -10.48 5.81 -44.55
C THR A 129 -11.41 6.98 -44.88
N GLU A 130 -11.27 7.69 -45.99
CA GLU A 130 -11.64 7.18 -47.32
C GLU A 130 -10.74 7.78 -48.41
N SER A 131 -10.28 6.88 -49.28
CA SER A 131 -9.77 7.17 -50.61
C SER A 131 -10.86 6.76 -51.59
N SER A 132 -11.36 7.71 -52.40
CA SER A 132 -11.76 7.57 -53.80
C SER A 132 -12.29 8.89 -54.34
#